data_AF-A0AAW1L9U8-F1
#
_entry.id   AF-A0AAW1L9U8-F1
#
_cell.length_a   1.000
_cell.length_b   1.000
_cell.length_c   1.000
_cell.angle_alpha   90.00
_cell.angle_beta   90.00
_cell.angle_gamma   90.00
#
_symmetry.space_group_name_H-M   'P 1'
#
loop_
_entity.id
_entity.type
_entity.pdbx_description
1 polymer ?
#
loop_
_entity_poly.entity_id
_entity_poly.type
_entity_poly.pdbx_seq_one_letter_code
_entity_poly.pdbx_strand_id
1 'polypeptide(L)'
;MKAEEDRKIATLNRSEVCSLGVLDHSDDDSFEPQLTRPASTIGVVRTVKAEKRLKDQMREEGLLTDEDENHLSPAEERALRAEKRAAWRQARLKSLEQDAIQAQMVIKSMTDMVGGSDSNMTGVIEEKTELRPSSADFPKLAVRSQPGNTTVRESEKILGEKVTRKTEEYIDETTGEKRVRTVEYVEKLIEREV
;
A
#
# COMPACT_ATOMS: atom_id res chain seq x y z
N MET A 1 11.83 -23.15 -0.52
CA MET A 1 10.63 -23.99 -0.57
C MET A 1 9.29 -23.23 -0.59
N LYS A 2 9.26 -21.88 -0.61
CA LYS A 2 7.99 -21.11 -0.63
C LYS A 2 7.64 -20.48 -2.00
N ALA A 3 8.44 -20.76 -3.03
CA ALA A 3 8.30 -20.14 -4.36
C ALA A 3 7.87 -21.15 -5.46
N GLU A 4 7.61 -22.41 -5.09
CA GLU A 4 7.25 -23.47 -6.06
C GLU A 4 5.74 -23.76 -6.08
N GLU A 5 5.00 -23.41 -5.03
CA GLU A 5 3.55 -23.69 -4.93
C GLU A 5 2.69 -22.77 -5.80
N ASP A 6 3.14 -21.55 -6.09
CA ASP A 6 2.36 -20.57 -6.87
C ASP A 6 2.29 -20.90 -8.37
N ARG A 7 3.13 -21.81 -8.88
CA ARG A 7 3.12 -22.19 -10.30
C ARG A 7 2.03 -23.21 -10.65
N LYS A 8 1.42 -23.87 -9.65
CA LYS A 8 0.48 -24.98 -9.90
C LYS A 8 -0.98 -24.53 -10.10
N ILE A 9 -1.31 -23.28 -9.74
CA ILE A 9 -2.67 -22.74 -9.89
C ILE A 9 -2.89 -22.15 -11.30
N ALA A 10 -1.82 -21.86 -12.03
CA ALA A 10 -1.90 -21.14 -13.32
C ALA A 10 -2.35 -22.00 -14.52
N THR A 11 -2.48 -23.33 -14.37
CA THR A 11 -2.73 -24.23 -15.51
C THR A 11 -3.88 -25.21 -15.34
N LEU A 12 -4.74 -25.06 -14.32
CA LEU A 12 -5.96 -25.85 -14.25
C LEU A 12 -7.02 -25.25 -15.18
N ASN A 13 -7.31 -25.95 -16.28
CA ASN A 13 -8.39 -25.60 -17.17
C ASN A 13 -9.73 -25.78 -16.44
N ARG A 14 -10.61 -24.77 -16.56
CA ARG A 14 -11.92 -24.66 -15.88
C ARG A 14 -12.82 -25.90 -16.01
N SER A 15 -12.60 -26.75 -17.00
CA SER A 15 -13.32 -28.01 -17.19
C SER A 15 -12.95 -29.10 -16.18
N GLU A 16 -11.71 -29.11 -15.66
CA GLU A 16 -11.26 -30.15 -14.72
C GLU A 16 -11.81 -29.92 -13.30
N VAL A 17 -11.98 -28.66 -12.89
CA VAL A 17 -12.58 -28.32 -11.58
C VAL A 17 -14.09 -28.57 -11.51
N CYS A 18 -14.78 -28.71 -12.65
CA CYS A 18 -16.20 -29.04 -12.68
C CYS A 18 -16.47 -30.55 -12.69
N SER A 19 -15.53 -31.37 -13.16
CA SER A 19 -15.73 -32.82 -13.29
C SER A 19 -15.53 -33.62 -11.99
N LEU A 20 -15.05 -33.01 -10.91
CA LEU A 20 -14.89 -33.69 -9.62
C LEU A 20 -16.19 -33.80 -8.80
N GLY A 21 -17.28 -33.18 -9.27
CA GLY A 21 -18.57 -33.12 -8.56
C GLY A 21 -19.59 -34.21 -8.90
N VAL A 22 -19.26 -35.17 -9.76
CA VAL A 22 -20.20 -36.21 -10.21
C VAL A 22 -19.64 -37.59 -9.91
N LEU A 23 -19.82 -38.04 -8.67
CA LEU A 23 -19.65 -39.44 -8.27
C LEU A 23 -20.88 -39.84 -7.44
N ASP A 24 -21.84 -40.40 -8.17
CA ASP A 24 -22.72 -41.53 -7.85
C ASP A 24 -22.97 -41.89 -6.37
N HIS A 25 -24.20 -41.63 -5.91
CA HIS A 25 -24.90 -42.56 -5.01
C HIS A 25 -26.41 -42.44 -5.24
N SER A 26 -26.94 -43.43 -5.95
CA SER A 26 -28.37 -43.64 -6.16
C SER A 26 -28.88 -44.73 -5.20
N ASP A 27 -30.07 -44.45 -4.65
CA ASP A 27 -31.07 -45.36 -4.04
C ASP A 27 -30.78 -45.99 -2.65
N ASP A 28 -31.47 -45.51 -1.61
CA ASP A 28 -32.51 -46.24 -0.83
C ASP A 28 -32.92 -45.47 0.46
N ASP A 29 -34.19 -45.62 0.85
CA ASP A 29 -34.97 -44.95 1.90
C ASP A 29 -34.31 -44.65 3.28
N SER A 30 -34.51 -43.42 3.82
CA SER A 30 -34.98 -43.15 5.21
C SER A 30 -34.44 -41.84 5.84
N PHE A 31 -35.39 -41.02 6.34
CA PHE A 31 -35.37 -40.18 7.55
C PHE A 31 -34.06 -39.51 8.01
N GLU A 32 -33.88 -38.21 7.73
CA GLU A 32 -33.46 -37.17 8.71
C GLU A 32 -33.29 -35.81 8.00
N PRO A 33 -33.90 -34.69 8.46
CA PRO A 33 -33.50 -33.37 8.00
C PRO A 33 -32.24 -32.95 8.79
N GLN A 34 -31.10 -33.60 8.54
CA GLN A 34 -29.82 -33.17 9.07
C GLN A 34 -29.30 -31.98 8.26
N LEU A 35 -29.38 -30.83 8.91
CA LEU A 35 -28.89 -29.54 8.46
C LEU A 35 -27.35 -29.53 8.50
N THR A 36 -26.70 -30.20 7.54
CA THR A 36 -25.24 -30.17 7.41
C THR A 36 -24.83 -29.73 6.00
N ARG A 37 -24.77 -28.42 5.80
CA ARG A 37 -23.97 -27.85 4.70
C ARG A 37 -22.86 -26.99 5.30
N PRO A 38 -21.58 -27.38 5.17
CA PRO A 38 -20.49 -26.57 5.70
C PRO A 38 -20.40 -25.26 4.93
N ALA A 39 -20.25 -24.19 5.70
CA ALA A 39 -20.13 -22.82 5.25
C ALA A 39 -19.02 -22.67 4.19
N SER A 40 -19.41 -22.32 2.97
CA SER A 40 -18.57 -21.57 2.05
C SER A 40 -19.29 -20.28 1.71
N THR A 41 -19.02 -19.26 2.51
CA THR A 41 -19.60 -17.91 2.47
C THR A 41 -18.94 -16.99 1.45
N ILE A 42 -18.01 -17.50 0.64
CA ILE A 42 -17.29 -16.71 -0.36
C ILE A 42 -18.16 -16.63 -1.61
N GLY A 43 -19.06 -15.64 -1.67
CA GLY A 43 -19.75 -15.24 -2.91
C GLY A 43 -21.27 -15.04 -2.86
N VAL A 44 -21.94 -15.24 -1.72
CA VAL A 44 -23.39 -14.98 -1.64
C VAL A 44 -23.63 -13.50 -1.33
N VAL A 45 -24.04 -12.73 -2.34
CA VAL A 45 -24.52 -11.35 -2.15
C VAL A 45 -25.87 -11.41 -1.45
N ARG A 46 -25.88 -11.21 -0.12
CA ARG A 46 -27.09 -11.11 0.69
C ARG A 46 -27.57 -9.67 0.73
N THR A 47 -28.88 -9.47 0.81
CA THR A 47 -29.44 -8.13 1.07
C THR A 47 -28.98 -7.66 2.46
N VAL A 48 -28.85 -6.34 2.66
CA VAL A 48 -28.44 -5.75 3.96
C VAL A 48 -29.24 -6.31 5.14
N LYS A 49 -30.54 -6.57 4.94
CA LYS A 49 -31.42 -7.15 5.97
C LYS A 49 -31.18 -8.65 6.20
N ALA A 50 -30.83 -9.39 5.15
CA ALA A 50 -30.46 -10.79 5.26
C ALA A 50 -29.10 -10.97 5.97
N GLU A 51 -28.13 -10.09 5.72
CA GLU A 51 -26.90 -10.06 6.51
C GLU A 51 -27.16 -9.69 7.96
N LYS A 52 -28.01 -8.69 8.24
CA LYS A 52 -28.36 -8.33 9.62
C LYS A 52 -28.97 -9.51 10.38
N ARG A 53 -29.94 -10.21 9.80
CA ARG A 53 -30.57 -11.39 10.42
C ARG A 53 -29.57 -12.52 10.66
N LEU A 54 -28.70 -12.79 9.68
CA LEU A 54 -27.66 -13.80 9.82
C LEU A 54 -26.69 -13.45 10.95
N LYS A 55 -26.32 -12.17 11.08
CA LYS A 55 -25.43 -11.69 12.14
C LYS A 55 -26.09 -11.78 13.51
N ASP A 56 -27.36 -11.40 13.62
CA ASP A 56 -28.13 -11.53 14.86
C ASP A 56 -28.24 -13.00 15.30
N GLN A 57 -28.45 -13.92 14.35
CA GLN A 57 -28.46 -15.36 14.61
C GLN A 57 -27.10 -15.87 15.10
N MET A 58 -25.98 -15.47 14.46
CA MET A 58 -24.64 -15.85 14.93
C MET A 58 -24.32 -15.32 16.34
N ARG A 59 -24.87 -14.15 16.72
CA ARG A 59 -24.75 -13.60 18.08
C ARG A 59 -25.54 -14.43 19.09
N GLU A 60 -26.76 -14.83 18.74
CA GLU A 60 -27.62 -15.68 19.58
C GLU A 60 -27.03 -17.10 19.76
N GLU A 61 -26.38 -17.64 18.72
CA GLU A 61 -25.66 -18.93 18.76
C GLU A 61 -24.30 -18.85 19.50
N GLY A 62 -23.90 -17.67 20.01
CA GLY A 62 -22.64 -17.47 20.73
C GLY A 62 -21.39 -17.60 19.88
N LEU A 63 -21.53 -17.56 18.54
CA LEU A 63 -20.44 -17.63 17.56
C LEU A 63 -19.81 -16.27 17.27
N LEU A 64 -20.40 -15.18 17.74
CA LEU A 64 -19.90 -13.81 17.69
C LEU A 64 -20.09 -13.16 19.06
N THR A 65 -19.04 -12.56 19.62
CA THR A 65 -19.15 -11.73 20.83
C THR A 65 -19.29 -10.26 20.46
N ASP A 66 -19.88 -9.45 21.34
CA ASP A 66 -20.01 -8.00 21.11
C ASP A 66 -18.63 -7.28 21.01
N GLU A 67 -17.54 -7.96 21.36
CA GLU A 67 -16.15 -7.48 21.15
C GLU A 67 -15.72 -7.56 19.67
N ASP A 68 -16.34 -8.43 18.87
CA ASP A 68 -16.11 -8.54 17.43
C ASP A 68 -16.82 -7.42 16.65
N GLU A 69 -17.77 -6.71 17.27
CA GLU A 69 -18.39 -5.48 16.74
C GLU A 69 -17.55 -4.23 17.09
N ASN A 70 -16.31 -4.23 16.61
CA ASN A 70 -15.79 -3.06 15.91
C ASN A 70 -15.87 -1.73 16.67
N HIS A 71 -15.03 -1.59 17.69
CA HIS A 71 -14.40 -0.31 17.97
C HIS A 71 -12.91 -0.45 17.67
N LEU A 72 -12.56 -0.56 16.37
CA LEU A 72 -11.22 -0.19 15.94
C LEU A 72 -10.93 1.14 16.64
N SER A 73 -9.87 1.18 17.45
CA SER A 73 -9.59 2.38 18.21
C SER A 73 -9.48 3.56 17.23
N PRO A 74 -9.78 4.80 17.64
CA PRO A 74 -9.62 5.96 16.76
C PRO A 74 -8.22 6.06 16.11
N ALA A 75 -7.20 5.47 16.75
CA ALA A 75 -5.86 5.34 16.20
C ALA A 75 -5.78 4.31 15.05
N GLU A 76 -6.44 3.18 15.21
CA GLU A 76 -6.44 2.07 14.26
C GLU A 76 -7.28 2.39 13.01
N GLU A 77 -8.41 3.08 13.17
CA GLU A 77 -9.21 3.56 12.03
C GLU A 77 -8.42 4.60 11.20
N ARG A 78 -7.61 5.44 11.87
CA ARG A 78 -6.69 6.37 11.22
C ARG A 78 -5.56 5.63 10.50
N ALA A 79 -4.99 4.60 11.13
CA ALA A 79 -3.95 3.76 10.55
C ALA A 79 -4.45 3.06 9.27
N LEU A 80 -5.64 2.45 9.32
CA LEU A 80 -6.23 1.73 8.20
C LEU A 80 -6.57 2.67 7.03
N ARG A 81 -7.08 3.88 7.29
CA ARG A 81 -7.23 4.90 6.23
C ARG A 81 -5.88 5.36 5.69
N ALA A 82 -4.85 5.49 6.52
CA ALA A 82 -3.51 5.84 6.06
C ALA A 82 -2.93 4.75 5.15
N GLU A 83 -3.11 3.49 5.50
CA GLU A 83 -2.71 2.33 4.69
C GLU A 83 -3.45 2.30 3.35
N LYS A 84 -4.78 2.44 3.33
CA LYS A 84 -5.55 2.51 2.08
C LYS A 84 -5.07 3.65 1.16
N ARG A 85 -4.76 4.82 1.74
CA ARG A 85 -4.17 5.94 0.97
C ARG A 85 -2.77 5.61 0.48
N ALA A 86 -1.95 4.94 1.28
CA ALA A 86 -0.62 4.51 0.87
C ALA A 86 -0.70 3.53 -0.30
N ALA A 87 -1.56 2.51 -0.20
CA ALA A 87 -1.83 1.56 -1.28
C ALA A 87 -2.31 2.27 -2.56
N TRP A 88 -3.22 3.25 -2.45
CA TRP A 88 -3.67 4.02 -3.61
C TRP A 88 -2.54 4.85 -4.24
N ARG A 89 -1.70 5.52 -3.42
CA ARG A 89 -0.52 6.25 -3.93
C ARG A 89 0.45 5.32 -4.66
N GLN A 90 0.72 4.15 -4.08
CA GLN A 90 1.59 3.14 -4.67
C GLN A 90 1.03 2.63 -6.01
N ALA A 91 -0.26 2.29 -6.07
CA ALA A 91 -0.91 1.87 -7.31
C ALA A 91 -0.89 2.96 -8.39
N ARG A 92 -1.14 4.22 -8.00
CA ARG A 92 -1.05 5.37 -8.91
C ARG A 92 0.36 5.56 -9.46
N LEU A 93 1.39 5.46 -8.63
CA LEU A 93 2.78 5.56 -9.08
C LEU A 93 3.13 4.47 -10.08
N LYS A 94 2.71 3.22 -9.82
CA LYS A 94 2.91 2.11 -10.75
C LYS A 94 2.22 2.33 -12.10
N SER A 95 0.99 2.87 -12.10
CA SER A 95 0.29 3.23 -13.34
C SER A 95 1.02 4.32 -14.11
N LEU A 96 1.50 5.37 -13.41
CA LEU A 96 2.26 6.44 -14.05
C LEU A 96 3.58 5.94 -14.64
N GLU A 97 4.26 5.01 -13.98
CA GLU A 97 5.47 4.37 -14.51
C GLU A 97 5.18 3.60 -15.80
N GLN A 98 4.08 2.85 -15.84
CA GLN A 98 3.64 2.15 -17.06
C GLN A 98 3.31 3.12 -18.19
N ASP A 99 2.58 4.20 -17.89
CA ASP A 99 2.22 5.23 -18.88
C ASP A 99 3.48 5.92 -19.43
N ALA A 100 4.47 6.20 -18.57
CA ALA A 100 5.74 6.78 -18.98
C ALA A 100 6.52 5.86 -19.92
N ILE A 101 6.57 4.56 -19.63
CA ILE A 101 7.22 3.56 -20.50
C ILE A 101 6.50 3.49 -21.86
N GLN A 102 5.17 3.42 -21.86
CA GLN A 102 4.40 3.41 -23.11
C GLN A 102 4.63 4.69 -23.93
N ALA A 103 4.61 5.86 -23.28
CA ALA A 103 4.88 7.13 -23.94
C ALA A 103 6.28 7.17 -24.55
N GLN A 104 7.30 6.67 -23.85
CA GLN A 104 8.65 6.56 -24.40
C GLN A 104 8.71 5.68 -25.64
N MET A 105 8.02 4.54 -25.64
CA MET A 105 7.94 3.65 -26.80
C MET A 105 7.28 4.34 -28.00
N VAL A 106 6.18 5.06 -27.77
CA VAL A 106 5.48 5.81 -28.83
C VAL A 106 6.38 6.92 -29.38
N ILE A 107 7.01 7.72 -28.51
CA ILE A 107 7.96 8.77 -28.92
C ILE A 107 9.09 8.17 -29.73
N LYS A 108 9.71 7.08 -29.26
CA LYS A 108 10.77 6.39 -29.98
C LYS A 108 10.30 5.89 -31.34
N SER A 109 9.13 5.27 -31.41
CA SER A 109 8.55 4.82 -32.68
C SER A 109 8.26 5.99 -33.64
N MET A 110 7.74 7.11 -33.13
CA MET A 110 7.52 8.32 -33.93
C MET A 110 8.84 8.90 -34.42
N THR A 111 9.86 8.94 -33.57
CA THR A 111 11.22 9.38 -33.92
C THR A 111 11.87 8.45 -34.93
N ASP A 112 11.73 7.12 -34.81
CA ASP A 112 12.29 6.16 -35.78
C ASP A 112 11.58 6.25 -37.15
N MET A 113 10.28 6.54 -37.17
CA MET A 113 9.53 6.78 -38.42
C MET A 113 9.82 8.15 -39.06
N VAL A 114 10.17 9.17 -38.25
CA VAL A 114 10.55 10.52 -38.71
C VAL A 114 12.06 10.63 -38.98
N GLY A 115 12.87 9.76 -38.38
CA GLY A 115 14.34 9.83 -38.27
C GLY A 115 15.12 9.26 -39.43
N GLY A 116 14.52 9.18 -40.62
CA GLY A 116 15.24 9.08 -41.89
C GLY A 116 15.57 10.45 -42.51
N SER A 117 15.14 11.55 -41.89
CA SER A 117 15.47 12.90 -42.35
C SER A 117 16.07 13.70 -41.20
N ASP A 118 17.39 13.86 -41.24
CA ASP A 118 18.09 14.95 -40.57
C ASP A 118 17.43 16.26 -41.03
N SER A 119 16.49 16.75 -40.23
CA SER A 119 15.93 18.07 -40.38
C SER A 119 15.84 18.65 -38.99
N ASN A 120 16.96 19.26 -38.61
CA ASN A 120 16.99 20.61 -38.08
C ASN A 120 15.66 21.34 -38.33
N MET A 121 14.69 21.19 -37.42
CA MET A 121 13.49 22.02 -37.37
C MET A 121 13.90 23.38 -36.78
N THR A 122 14.81 24.07 -37.47
CA THR A 122 14.82 25.53 -37.52
C THR A 122 13.64 25.93 -38.38
N GLY A 123 12.47 25.97 -37.74
CA GLY A 123 11.26 26.49 -38.35
C GLY A 123 11.50 27.92 -38.80
N VAL A 124 11.68 28.11 -40.11
CA VAL A 124 11.45 29.38 -40.78
C VAL A 124 9.95 29.65 -40.61
N ILE A 125 9.61 30.50 -39.64
CA ILE A 125 8.25 31.00 -39.47
C ILE A 125 8.11 32.17 -40.44
N GLU A 126 7.46 31.87 -41.57
CA GLU A 126 6.90 32.86 -42.48
C GLU A 126 6.09 33.90 -41.70
N GLU A 127 6.35 35.16 -42.05
CA GLU A 127 5.81 36.37 -41.44
C GLU A 127 4.32 36.52 -41.76
N LYS A 128 3.48 35.69 -41.15
CA LYS A 128 2.06 35.97 -41.04
C LYS A 128 1.89 36.79 -39.77
N THR A 129 1.73 38.10 -39.96
CA THR A 129 1.38 39.08 -38.92
C THR A 129 -0.02 38.76 -38.37
N GLU A 130 -0.13 37.66 -37.63
CA GLU A 130 -1.31 37.37 -36.85
C GLU A 130 -1.39 38.40 -35.73
N LEU A 131 -2.56 39.02 -35.62
CA LEU A 131 -3.02 39.98 -34.60
C LEU A 131 -3.07 39.35 -33.20
N ARG A 132 -2.02 38.62 -32.83
CA ARG A 132 -1.87 37.92 -31.57
C ARG A 132 -1.03 38.83 -30.69
N PRO A 133 -1.49 39.17 -29.46
CA PRO A 133 -0.73 40.03 -28.59
C PRO A 133 0.65 39.42 -28.38
N SER A 134 1.65 40.16 -28.85
CA SER A 134 3.06 39.81 -28.69
C SER A 134 3.42 39.86 -27.21
N SER A 135 4.53 39.24 -26.81
CA SER A 135 5.08 39.37 -25.45
C SER A 135 5.34 40.83 -25.02
N ALA A 136 5.29 41.78 -25.96
CA ALA A 136 5.30 43.22 -25.70
C ALA A 136 3.97 43.82 -25.20
N ASP A 137 2.83 43.17 -25.45
CA ASP A 137 1.48 43.62 -25.03
C ASP A 137 1.12 43.21 -23.59
N PHE A 138 1.92 42.35 -22.98
CA PHE A 138 1.71 41.92 -21.61
C PHE A 138 2.59 42.73 -20.65
N PRO A 139 2.08 43.11 -19.47
CA PRO A 139 2.87 43.80 -18.46
C PRO A 139 4.10 42.97 -18.10
N LYS A 140 5.29 43.53 -18.30
CA LYS A 140 6.57 42.88 -18.00
C LYS A 140 6.76 42.83 -16.48
N LEU A 141 6.58 41.65 -15.90
CA LEU A 141 6.90 41.37 -14.51
C LEU A 141 8.42 41.35 -14.34
N ALA A 142 8.96 42.33 -13.61
CA ALA A 142 10.36 42.31 -13.18
C ALA A 142 10.47 41.48 -11.90
N VAL A 143 11.07 40.29 -12.00
CA VAL A 143 11.35 39.43 -10.84
C VAL A 143 12.62 39.93 -10.16
N ARG A 144 12.47 40.56 -8.99
CA ARG A 144 13.58 40.85 -8.09
C ARG A 144 13.82 39.63 -7.20
N SER A 145 14.90 38.89 -7.42
CA SER A 145 15.34 37.86 -6.49
C SER A 145 16.05 38.54 -5.31
N GLN A 146 15.52 38.35 -4.11
CA GLN A 146 16.26 38.55 -2.86
C GLN A 146 16.68 37.14 -2.41
N PRO A 147 17.93 36.91 -1.97
CA PRO A 147 18.30 35.64 -1.35
C PRO A 147 17.47 35.48 -0.08
N GLY A 148 16.39 34.70 -0.17
CA GLY A 148 15.54 34.37 0.96
C GLY A 148 16.33 33.57 1.97
N ASN A 149 16.09 33.81 3.26
CA ASN A 149 16.74 33.07 4.33
C ASN A 149 16.35 31.59 4.22
N THR A 150 17.30 30.71 3.92
CA THR A 150 17.06 29.27 3.80
C THR A 150 16.90 28.69 5.20
N THR A 151 15.66 28.51 5.66
CA THR A 151 15.40 27.80 6.91
C THR A 151 15.44 26.30 6.62
N VAL A 152 16.53 25.66 6.99
CA VAL A 152 16.67 24.20 6.99
C VAL A 152 15.86 23.66 8.17
N ARG A 153 14.91 22.76 7.91
CA ARG A 153 14.10 22.13 8.96
C ARG A 153 14.70 20.77 9.26
N GLU A 154 15.55 20.73 10.27
CA GLU A 154 16.07 19.47 10.78
C GLU A 154 14.96 18.71 11.52
N SER A 155 14.74 17.45 11.16
CA SER A 155 13.81 16.58 11.89
C SER A 155 14.48 15.26 12.28
N GLU A 156 14.26 14.83 13.53
CA GLU A 156 14.74 13.55 14.06
C GLU A 156 13.55 12.64 14.36
N LYS A 157 13.66 11.38 13.95
CA LYS A 157 12.64 10.36 14.15
C LYS A 157 13.26 9.11 14.78
N ILE A 158 12.75 8.70 15.94
CA ILE A 158 13.18 7.45 16.57
C ILE A 158 12.54 6.29 15.79
N LEU A 159 13.39 5.45 15.19
CA LEU A 159 13.00 4.26 14.43
C LEU A 159 13.00 3.00 15.29
N GLY A 160 13.78 2.97 16.37
CA GLY A 160 13.83 1.83 17.27
C GLY A 160 14.46 2.18 18.61
N GLU A 161 14.00 1.52 19.67
CA GLU A 161 14.56 1.62 21.01
C GLU A 161 14.72 0.20 21.56
N LYS A 162 15.94 -0.16 21.95
CA LYS A 162 16.26 -1.46 22.55
C LYS A 162 16.80 -1.24 23.95
N VAL A 163 16.06 -1.75 24.93
CA VAL A 163 16.39 -1.65 26.36
C VAL A 163 17.02 -2.96 26.81
N THR A 164 18.23 -2.91 27.40
CA THR A 164 18.89 -4.07 27.97
C THR A 164 19.31 -3.79 29.42
N ARG A 165 18.91 -4.66 30.35
CA ARG A 165 19.32 -4.57 31.75
C ARG A 165 20.48 -5.52 32.00
N LYS A 166 21.56 -5.02 32.60
CA LYS A 166 22.70 -5.83 33.03
C LYS A 166 23.04 -5.53 34.48
N THR A 167 23.37 -6.58 35.22
CA THR A 167 23.93 -6.46 36.56
C THR A 167 25.44 -6.51 36.44
N GLU A 168 26.11 -5.43 36.80
CA GLU A 168 27.56 -5.28 36.69
C GLU A 168 28.18 -4.90 38.04
N GLU A 169 29.41 -5.33 38.25
CA GLU A 169 30.23 -4.91 39.38
C GLU A 169 30.91 -3.58 39.04
N TYR A 170 30.85 -2.61 39.95
CA TYR A 170 31.54 -1.34 39.86
C TYR A 170 32.33 -1.07 41.14
N ILE A 171 33.39 -0.28 41.04
CA ILE A 171 34.14 0.19 42.21
C ILE A 171 33.52 1.52 42.61
N ASP A 172 33.09 1.63 43.86
CA ASP A 172 32.57 2.88 44.40
C ASP A 172 33.73 3.86 44.62
N GLU A 173 33.73 5.00 43.93
CA GLU A 173 34.83 5.97 43.94
C GLU A 173 35.09 6.58 45.33
N THR A 174 34.08 6.55 46.20
CA THR A 174 34.19 7.13 47.55
C THR A 174 34.75 6.15 48.59
N THR A 175 34.54 4.85 48.40
CA THR A 175 34.90 3.80 49.37
C THR A 175 35.92 2.79 48.85
N GLY A 176 36.15 2.74 47.53
CA GLY A 176 37.06 1.79 46.89
C GLY A 176 36.59 0.34 46.89
N GLU A 177 35.38 0.06 47.40
CA GLU A 177 34.82 -1.29 47.50
C GLU A 177 34.12 -1.70 46.20
N LYS A 178 34.21 -2.99 45.86
CA LYS A 178 33.45 -3.58 44.75
C LYS A 178 31.99 -3.72 45.15
N ARG A 179 31.09 -3.06 44.42
CA ARG A 179 29.64 -3.10 44.62
C ARG A 179 28.97 -3.59 43.34
N VAL A 180 27.76 -4.12 43.48
CA VAL A 180 26.95 -4.56 42.35
C VAL A 180 25.88 -3.51 42.07
N ARG A 181 25.69 -3.16 40.79
CA ARG A 181 24.55 -2.34 40.34
C ARG A 181 23.86 -3.00 39.15
N THR A 182 22.57 -2.72 39.01
CA THR A 182 21.83 -3.04 37.80
C THR A 182 21.72 -1.78 36.95
N VAL A 183 22.24 -1.85 35.72
CA VAL A 183 22.22 -0.76 34.73
C VAL A 183 21.28 -1.12 33.60
N GLU A 184 20.57 -0.11 33.11
CA GLU A 184 19.72 -0.21 31.92
C GLU A 184 20.38 0.55 30.77
N TYR A 185 20.74 -0.14 29.69
CA TYR A 185 21.25 0.44 28.45
C TYR A 185 20.10 0.58 27.46
N VAL A 186 19.91 1.79 26.96
CA VAL A 186 18.88 2.13 25.98
C VAL A 186 19.57 2.49 24.66
N GLU A 187 19.52 1.59 23.69
CA GLU A 187 20.04 1.79 22.33
C GLU A 187 18.92 2.39 21.45
N LYS A 188 19.11 3.61 20.93
CA LYS A 188 18.13 4.30 20.06
C LYS A 188 18.63 4.35 18.62
N LEU A 189 17.81 3.89 17.67
CA LEU A 189 18.02 4.04 16.23
C LEU A 189 17.24 5.26 15.75
N ILE A 190 17.92 6.28 15.22
CA ILE A 190 17.34 7.58 14.87
C ILE A 190 17.59 7.85 13.38
N GLU A 191 16.53 8.28 12.69
CA GLU A 191 16.58 8.84 11.34
C GLU A 191 16.62 10.37 11.45
N ARG A 192 17.60 11.01 10.81
CA ARG A 192 17.76 12.46 10.81
C ARG A 192 17.66 12.99 9.38
N GLU A 193 16.71 13.90 9.14
CA GLU A 193 16.51 14.61 7.88
C GLU A 193 17.01 16.07 8.04
N VAL A 194 17.75 16.56 7.05
CA VAL A 194 18.32 17.92 6.98
C VAL A 194 17.77 18.62 5.73
#